data_AF-A0A534IQG9-F1
#
_entry.id   AF-A0A534IQG9-F1
#
_cell.length_a   1.000
_cell.length_b   1.000
_cell.length_c   1.000
_cell.angle_alpha   90.00
_cell.angle_beta   90.00
_cell.angle_gamma   90.00
#
_symmetry.space_group_name_H-M   'P 1'
#
loop_
_entity.id
_entity.type
_entity.pdbx_description
1 polymer ?
#
loop_
_entity_poly.entity_id
_entity_poly.type
_entity_poly.pdbx_seq_one_letter_code
_entity_poly.pdbx_strand_id
1 'polypeptide(L)'
;MLFTCGEFLFVYLPLTLLLFFLIARYVGNAAAAAWLVLASFAFYAYWLPLYTGLLAASIPFNYALGNRIVACPSDRRRLRRGLL
;
A
#
# COMPACT_ATOMS: atom_id res chain seq x y z
N MET A 1 7.72 -12.33 -11.99
CA MET A 1 6.76 -13.12 -12.78
C MET A 1 5.90 -12.18 -13.59
N LEU A 2 5.59 -12.45 -14.86
CA LEU A 2 4.59 -11.66 -15.60
C LEU A 2 3.20 -12.19 -15.29
N PHE A 3 2.17 -11.33 -15.35
CA PHE A 3 0.77 -11.75 -15.16
C PHE A 3 0.31 -12.78 -16.20
N THR A 4 1.01 -12.85 -17.34
CA THR A 4 0.76 -13.80 -18.42
C THR A 4 1.41 -15.17 -18.20
N CYS A 5 2.27 -15.33 -17.20
CA CYS A 5 2.94 -16.60 -16.90
C CYS A 5 2.02 -17.53 -16.12
N GLY A 6 2.01 -18.83 -16.48
CA GLY A 6 1.26 -19.85 -15.74
C GLY A 6 1.68 -19.97 -14.26
N GLU A 7 2.94 -19.68 -13.94
CA GLU A 7 3.47 -19.63 -12.57
C GLU A 7 2.70 -18.63 -11.68
N PHE A 8 2.28 -17.49 -12.24
CA PHE A 8 1.47 -16.53 -11.49
C PHE A 8 0.11 -17.12 -11.11
N LEU A 9 -0.58 -17.72 -12.09
CA LEU A 9 -1.93 -18.23 -11.91
C LEU A 9 -1.99 -19.48 -11.03
N PHE A 10 -1.06 -20.42 -11.21
CA PHE A 10 -1.11 -21.73 -10.54
C PHE A 10 -0.28 -21.83 -9.26
N VAL A 11 0.66 -20.92 -9.04
CA VAL A 11 1.52 -20.96 -7.84
C VAL A 11 1.32 -19.71 -7.00
N TYR A 12 1.62 -18.54 -7.56
CA TYR A 12 1.66 -17.30 -6.79
C TYR A 12 0.28 -16.88 -6.26
N LEU A 13 -0.75 -16.88 -7.12
CA LEU A 13 -2.11 -16.48 -6.75
C LEU A 13 -2.73 -17.43 -5.68
N PRO A 14 -2.77 -18.76 -5.87
CA PRO A 14 -3.37 -19.64 -4.88
C PRO A 14 -2.60 -19.61 -3.56
N LEU A 15 -1.27 -19.52 -3.58
CA LEU A 15 -0.47 -19.40 -2.36
C LEU A 15 -0.75 -18.09 -1.62
N THR A 16 -0.79 -16.96 -2.34
CA THR A 16 -1.08 -15.65 -1.76
C THR A 16 -2.46 -15.62 -1.11
N LEU A 17 -3.47 -16.16 -1.79
CA LEU A 17 -4.84 -16.22 -1.27
C LEU A 17 -4.98 -17.19 -0.09
N LEU A 18 -4.34 -18.36 -0.16
CA LEU A 18 -4.32 -19.31 0.95
C LEU A 18 -3.78 -18.66 2.22
N LEU A 19 -2.62 -18.01 2.12
CA LEU A 19 -2.01 -17.31 3.25
C LEU A 19 -2.85 -16.13 3.71
N PHE A 20 -3.47 -15.38 2.80
CA PHE A 20 -4.41 -14.31 3.15
C PHE A 20 -5.55 -14.83 4.03
N PHE A 21 -6.25 -15.89 3.62
CA PHE A 21 -7.36 -16.44 4.38
C PHE A 21 -6.92 -17.05 5.71
N LEU A 22 -5.75 -17.71 5.75
CA LEU A 22 -5.17 -18.23 7.00
C LEU A 22 -4.85 -17.08 7.97
N ILE A 23 -4.17 -16.04 7.51
CA ILE A 23 -3.81 -14.88 8.35
C ILE A 23 -5.08 -14.15 8.81
N ALA A 24 -6.06 -13.96 7.93
CA ALA A 24 -7.34 -13.36 8.27
C ALA A 24 -8.07 -14.17 9.36
N ARG A 25 -8.01 -15.51 9.27
CA ARG A 25 -8.68 -16.41 10.21
C ARG A 25 -8.02 -16.44 11.59
N TYR A 26 -6.69 -16.44 11.65
CA TYR A 26 -5.94 -16.69 12.90
C TYR A 26 -5.34 -15.45 13.55
N VAL A 27 -5.02 -14.40 12.77
CA VAL A 27 -4.36 -13.19 13.26
C VAL A 27 -5.28 -11.98 13.16
N GLY A 28 -6.05 -11.89 12.07
CA GLY A 28 -7.07 -10.88 11.84
C GLY A 28 -6.87 -10.09 10.54
N ASN A 29 -7.89 -9.28 10.21
CA ASN A 29 -7.99 -8.61 8.91
C ASN A 29 -6.87 -7.60 8.63
N ALA A 30 -6.36 -6.92 9.66
CA ALA A 30 -5.27 -5.96 9.49
C ALA A 30 -3.96 -6.65 9.06
N ALA A 31 -3.64 -7.78 9.69
CA ALA A 31 -2.47 -8.58 9.31
C ALA A 31 -2.64 -9.20 7.91
N ALA A 32 -3.86 -9.61 7.56
CA ALA A 32 -4.17 -10.14 6.24
C ALA A 32 -4.01 -9.08 5.14
N ALA A 33 -4.43 -7.83 5.40
CA ALA A 33 -4.20 -6.71 4.52
C ALA A 33 -2.70 -6.41 4.36
N ALA A 34 -1.94 -6.43 5.46
CA ALA A 34 -0.48 -6.27 5.41
C ALA A 34 0.19 -7.36 4.57
N TRP A 35 -0.28 -8.61 4.67
CA TRP A 35 0.19 -9.70 3.81
C TRP A 35 -0.04 -9.41 2.33
N LEU A 36 -1.23 -8.92 1.93
CA LEU A 36 -1.49 -8.57 0.53
C LEU A 36 -0.55 -7.46 0.02
N VAL A 37 -0.22 -6.48 0.86
CA VAL A 37 0.74 -5.42 0.53
C VAL A 37 2.14 -6.02 0.31
N LEU A 38 2.60 -6.86 1.23
CA LEU A 38 3.90 -7.54 1.11
C LEU A 38 3.97 -8.45 -0.12
N ALA A 39 2.92 -9.24 -0.37
CA ALA A 39 2.81 -10.08 -1.55
C ALA A 39 2.92 -9.23 -2.82
N SER A 40 2.18 -8.12 -2.89
CA SER A 40 2.22 -7.20 -4.03
C SER A 40 3.63 -6.66 -4.27
N PHE A 41 4.32 -6.21 -3.22
CA PHE A 41 5.71 -5.76 -3.36
C PHE A 41 6.65 -6.87 -3.80
N ALA A 42 6.51 -8.10 -3.28
CA ALA A 42 7.32 -9.23 -3.72
C ALA A 42 7.12 -9.53 -5.22
N PHE A 43 5.89 -9.43 -5.72
CA PHE A 43 5.58 -9.62 -7.13
C PHE A 43 6.24 -8.54 -8.02
N TYR A 44 6.14 -7.26 -7.62
CA TYR A 44 6.75 -6.15 -8.37
C TYR A 44 8.28 -6.12 -8.26
N ALA A 45 8.83 -6.47 -7.09
CA ALA A 45 10.27 -6.47 -6.84
C ALA A 45 11.01 -7.56 -7.63
N TYR A 46 10.33 -8.62 -8.07
CA TYR A 46 10.93 -9.69 -8.86
C TYR A 46 11.61 -9.19 -10.15
N TRP A 47 11.07 -8.12 -10.76
CA TRP A 47 11.61 -7.57 -12.02
C TRP A 47 12.33 -6.24 -11.83
N LEU A 48 11.79 -5.35 -10.99
CA LEU A 48 12.28 -3.98 -10.81
C LEU A 48 12.38 -3.65 -9.30
N PRO A 49 13.34 -4.26 -8.58
CA PRO A 49 13.45 -4.11 -7.13
C PRO A 49 13.74 -2.66 -6.70
N LEU A 50 14.54 -1.92 -7.47
CA LEU A 50 14.89 -0.53 -7.16
C LEU A 50 13.65 0.39 -7.18
N TYR A 51 12.84 0.32 -8.23
CA TYR A 51 11.64 1.14 -8.35
C TYR A 51 10.55 0.73 -7.36
N THR A 52 10.48 -0.56 -7.04
CA THR A 52 9.57 -1.07 -6.01
C THR A 52 9.97 -0.56 -4.63
N GLY A 53 11.27 -0.50 -4.33
CA GLY A 53 11.78 0.11 -3.10
C GLY A 53 11.47 1.60 -3.01
N LEU A 54 11.65 2.35 -4.10
CA LEU A 54 11.27 3.76 -4.18
C LEU A 54 9.76 3.95 -3.94
N LEU A 55 8.92 3.12 -4.56
CA LEU A 55 7.47 3.14 -4.35
C LEU A 55 7.11 2.83 -2.88
N ALA A 56 7.71 1.79 -2.31
CA ALA A 56 7.46 1.36 -0.94
C ALA A 56 7.88 2.42 0.09
N ALA A 57 8.95 3.17 -0.17
CA ALA A 57 9.35 4.31 0.66
C ALA A 57 8.47 5.55 0.43
N SER A 58 8.02 5.77 -0.80
CA SER A 58 7.19 6.91 -1.18
C SER A 58 5.81 6.87 -0.53
N ILE A 59 5.16 5.71 -0.47
CA ILE A 59 3.82 5.55 0.12
C ILE A 59 3.73 6.07 1.58
N PRO A 60 4.55 5.59 2.54
CA PRO A 60 4.48 6.07 3.92
C PRO A 60 4.93 7.53 4.05
N PHE A 61 5.89 7.97 3.24
CA PHE A 61 6.33 9.37 3.23
C PHE A 61 5.18 10.32 2.84
N ASN A 62 4.49 10.00 1.74
CA ASN A 62 3.35 10.79 1.27
C ASN A 62 2.17 10.73 2.24
N TYR A 63 1.90 9.55 2.81
CA TYR A 63 0.85 9.39 3.81
C TYR A 63 1.12 10.24 5.06
N ALA A 64 2.36 10.24 5.56
CA ALA A 64 2.77 11.06 6.71
C ALA A 64 2.66 12.56 6.40
N LEU A 65 3.09 12.99 5.21
CA LEU A 65 2.97 14.38 4.78
C LEU A 65 1.50 14.81 4.65
N GLY A 66 0.65 13.97 4.05
CA GLY A 66 -0.79 14.21 3.93
C GLY A 66 -1.46 14.38 5.28
N ASN A 67 -1.15 13.51 6.25
CA ASN A 67 -1.67 13.63 7.62
C ASN A 67 -1.23 14.93 8.29
N ARG A 68 0.00 15.40 8.06
CA ARG A 68 0.47 16.70 8.58
C ARG A 68 -0.27 17.88 7.95
N ILE A 69 -0.60 17.79 6.66
CA ILE A 69 -1.38 18.83 5.97
C ILE A 69 -2.80 18.89 6.55
N VAL A 70 -3.45 17.74 6.74
CA VAL A 70 -4.81 17.66 7.32
C VAL A 70 -4.83 18.13 8.78
N ALA A 71 -3.79 17.83 9.55
CA ALA A 71 -3.66 18.25 10.95
C ALA A 71 -3.40 19.77 11.09
N CYS A 72 -2.97 20.44 10.03
CA CYS A 72 -2.80 21.89 10.04
C CYS A 72 -4.20 22.55 9.98
N PRO A 73 -4.62 23.32 11.00
CA PRO A 73 -5.88 24.03 10.95
C PRO A 73 -5.83 24.98 9.75
N SER A 74 -6.67 24.77 8.74
CA SER A 74 -6.83 25.77 7.69
C SER A 74 -7.31 27.04 8.38
N ASP A 75 -6.45 28.05 8.46
CA ASP A 75 -6.84 29.38 8.95
C ASP A 75 -7.73 30.06 7.89
N ARG A 76 -8.94 29.49 7.72
CA ARG A 76 -10.02 30.01 6.87
C ARG A 76 -10.47 31.40 7.33
N ARG A 77 -10.01 31.89 8.50
CA ARG A 77 -10.31 33.24 8.99
C ARG A 77 -9.54 34.32 8.25
N ARG A 78 -8.37 34.03 7.64
CA ARG A 78 -7.63 35.02 6.83
C ARG A 78 -8.25 35.27 5.45
N LEU A 79 -8.78 34.23 4.79
CA LEU A 79 -9.36 34.37 3.44
C LEU A 79 -10.69 35.16 3.40
N ARG A 80 -11.44 35.19 4.51
CA ARG A 80 -12.68 35.99 4.62
C ARG A 80 -12.46 37.48 4.90
N ARG A 81 -11.26 37.89 5.33
CA ARG A 81 -10.96 39.30 5.66
C ARG A 81 -10.39 40.13 4.51
N GLY A 82 -10.05 39.50 3.38
CA GLY A 82 -9.64 40.20 2.15
C GLY A 82 -10.76 40.35 1.11
N LEU A 83 -11.98 39.93 1.46
CA LEU A 83 -13.18 39.98 0.61
C LEU A 83 -14.27 40.93 1.17
N LEU A 84 -13.96 41.64 2.26
CA LEU A 84 -14.72 42.78 2.80
C LEU A 84 -13.79 43.98 2.81
#